data_AF-A0A1B8W9Z3-F1
#
_entry.id   AF-A0A1B8W9Z3-F1
#
_cell.length_a   1.000
_cell.length_b   1.000
_cell.length_c   1.000
_cell.angle_alpha   90.00
_cell.angle_beta   90.00
_cell.angle_gamma   90.00
#
_symmetry.space_group_name_H-M   'P 1'
#
loop_
_entity.id
_entity.type
_entity.pdbx_description
1 polymer ?
#
loop_
_entity_poly.entity_id
_entity_poly.type
_entity_poly.pdbx_seq_one_letter_code
_entity_poly.pdbx_strand_id
1 'polypeptide(L)'
;MSSDSPIISLTGVSKSFKMYEKPIDRLKQSILRKKTYREFWSLKNITMSLHKGQTIGIIGKNGSGKSTLLQIIAQTLQPTEGEVSINGRIAALLELGSGFNPEFTGRENVIMNGAINGFSPTEIKDRMESIEQFADIGEFIDQPVKTYSSGMFVRLAFSCAIHVNPDILIVDEALAVGDMQFQLKCIEKMKTFKNEGKTILFVSHDGYSIRNFCDEAIWMIDGQIHQRGDANTVTKNYEDFMKFGLDSENKDDESEQVDNSLTHVISIDKVEFKNKEGIIKKEFEFDEDIFVELSYRQFKKQENIVGGIALFDRQGTYICGLNTKLDKYPLPEVPGEYKLILKYEQIKLLPGTYSIDVGFFESSGLVRLDYKARYESFRVSSNLYFAEGLTFINHKWDFER
;
A
#
# COMPACT_ATOMS: atom_id res chain seq x y z
N MET A 1 17.45 28.09 16.97
CA MET A 1 15.99 28.19 17.19
C MET A 1 15.43 26.81 16.87
N SER A 2 14.67 26.23 17.79
CA SER A 2 14.59 24.79 18.09
C SER A 2 14.15 23.90 16.92
N SER A 3 14.89 22.83 16.72
CA SER A 3 14.67 21.73 15.77
C SER A 3 13.46 20.83 16.10
N ASP A 4 12.48 21.31 16.86
CA ASP A 4 11.43 20.48 17.48
C ASP A 4 9.99 20.91 17.13
N SER A 5 9.83 21.94 16.28
CA SER A 5 8.49 22.34 15.81
C SER A 5 7.93 21.29 14.83
N PRO A 6 6.67 20.86 14.97
CA PRO A 6 6.07 19.90 14.06
C PRO A 6 5.96 20.46 12.64
N ILE A 7 6.15 19.59 11.65
CA ILE A 7 6.00 19.91 10.22
C ILE A 7 4.52 19.94 9.81
N ILE A 8 3.70 19.12 10.48
CA ILE A 8 2.23 19.12 10.37
C ILE A 8 1.68 19.12 11.79
N SER A 9 0.74 20.02 12.08
CA SER A 9 0.00 20.04 13.34
C SER A 9 -1.49 20.25 13.06
N LEU A 10 -2.29 19.32 13.56
CA LEU A 10 -3.75 19.37 13.54
C LEU A 10 -4.23 19.46 14.98
N THR A 11 -5.05 20.46 15.29
CA THR A 11 -5.61 20.66 16.63
C THR A 11 -7.13 20.73 16.55
N GLY A 12 -7.80 19.71 17.07
CA GLY A 12 -9.27 19.62 17.11
C GLY A 12 -9.95 19.64 15.75
N VAL A 13 -9.29 19.15 14.71
CA VAL A 13 -9.77 19.24 13.32
C VAL A 13 -11.01 18.38 13.11
N SER A 14 -12.12 19.03 12.71
CA SER A 14 -13.36 18.35 12.34
C SER A 14 -13.83 18.80 10.96
N LYS A 15 -14.50 17.91 10.24
CA LYS A 15 -15.07 18.20 8.93
C LYS A 15 -16.50 17.69 8.81
N SER A 16 -17.39 18.61 8.49
CA SER A 16 -18.80 18.37 8.20
C SER A 16 -19.14 18.74 6.76
N PHE A 17 -19.88 17.86 6.09
CA PHE A 17 -20.49 18.10 4.79
C PHE A 17 -22.00 18.24 4.94
N LYS A 18 -22.57 19.21 4.21
CA LYS A 18 -24.02 19.43 4.17
C LYS A 18 -24.63 18.55 3.08
N MET A 19 -25.41 17.56 3.47
CA MET A 19 -26.13 16.68 2.54
C MET A 19 -27.56 17.17 2.36
N TYR A 20 -27.92 17.51 1.12
CA TYR A 20 -29.27 17.91 0.73
C TYR A 20 -29.94 16.74 0.00
N GLU A 21 -31.20 16.45 0.29
CA GLU A 21 -31.93 15.37 -0.40
C GLU A 21 -32.26 15.77 -1.85
N LYS A 22 -32.50 17.06 -2.12
CA LYS A 22 -32.72 17.60 -3.48
C LYS A 22 -31.97 18.91 -3.69
N PRO A 23 -31.49 19.22 -4.92
CA PRO A 23 -30.84 20.49 -5.22
C PRO A 23 -31.68 21.74 -4.87
N ILE A 24 -33.01 21.64 -5.01
CA ILE A 24 -33.94 22.73 -4.67
C ILE A 24 -33.96 23.06 -3.18
N ASP A 25 -33.54 22.14 -2.30
CA ASP A 25 -33.54 22.35 -0.86
C ASP A 25 -32.44 23.32 -0.43
N ARG A 26 -31.37 23.46 -1.22
CA ARG A 26 -30.33 24.50 -1.07
C ARG A 26 -30.90 25.90 -1.37
N LEU A 27 -31.73 26.02 -2.41
CA LEU A 27 -32.43 27.27 -2.75
C LEU A 27 -33.47 27.63 -1.67
N LYS A 28 -34.28 26.65 -1.24
CA LYS A 28 -35.25 26.84 -0.16
C LYS A 28 -34.59 27.29 1.14
N GLN A 29 -33.40 26.78 1.49
CA GLN A 29 -32.67 27.24 2.66
C GLN A 29 -32.31 28.73 2.57
N SER A 30 -31.81 29.18 1.42
CA SER A 30 -31.40 30.58 1.23
C SER A 30 -32.59 31.55 1.39
N ILE A 31 -33.80 31.09 1.06
CA ILE A 31 -35.04 31.90 1.11
C ILE A 31 -35.75 31.76 2.47
N LEU A 32 -35.94 30.54 2.97
CA LEU A 32 -36.73 30.23 4.16
C LEU A 32 -35.92 30.23 5.46
N ARG A 33 -34.58 30.37 5.39
CA ARG A 33 -33.63 30.31 6.53
C ARG A 33 -33.78 29.08 7.44
N LYS A 34 -34.46 28.03 6.98
CA LYS A 34 -34.67 26.77 7.70
C LYS A 34 -33.61 25.76 7.29
N LYS A 35 -33.09 24.99 8.25
CA LYS A 35 -32.13 23.90 8.00
C LYS A 35 -32.83 22.79 7.19
N THR A 36 -32.43 22.62 5.93
CA THR A 36 -32.97 21.62 4.98
C THR A 36 -31.94 20.54 4.63
N TYR A 37 -30.83 20.48 5.36
CA TYR A 37 -29.73 19.55 5.11
C TYR A 37 -29.43 18.70 6.35
N ARG A 38 -28.90 17.49 6.12
CA ARG A 38 -28.28 16.65 7.14
C ARG A 38 -26.78 16.89 7.17
N GLU A 39 -26.16 16.79 8.33
CA GLU A 39 -24.71 16.92 8.48
C GLU A 39 -24.07 15.54 8.45
N PHE A 40 -23.10 15.36 7.56
CA PHE A 40 -22.24 14.19 7.53
C PHE A 40 -20.86 14.60 8.03
N TRP A 41 -20.48 14.09 9.20
CA TRP A 41 -19.19 14.37 9.81
C TRP A 41 -18.19 13.30 9.36
N SER A 42 -17.32 13.68 8.42
CA SER A 42 -16.28 12.79 7.90
C SER A 42 -15.03 12.77 8.78
N LEU A 43 -14.80 13.82 9.58
CA LEU A 43 -13.75 13.90 10.59
C LEU A 43 -14.29 14.56 11.85
N LYS A 44 -13.85 14.08 13.02
CA LYS A 44 -14.28 14.55 14.33
C LYS A 44 -13.06 14.66 15.25
N ASN A 45 -12.75 15.89 15.68
CA ASN A 45 -11.77 16.20 16.71
C ASN A 45 -10.39 15.54 16.52
N ILE A 46 -9.86 15.58 15.29
CA ILE A 46 -8.54 15.04 14.98
C ILE A 46 -7.47 15.95 15.57
N THR A 47 -6.67 15.41 16.49
CA THR A 47 -5.50 16.09 17.06
C THR A 47 -4.27 15.22 16.86
N MET A 48 -3.29 15.72 16.11
CA MET A 48 -2.06 15.01 15.82
C MET A 48 -0.96 15.96 15.36
N SER A 49 0.29 15.59 15.64
CA SER A 49 1.49 16.26 15.13
C SER A 49 2.41 15.25 14.44
N LEU A 50 3.06 15.70 13.36
CA LEU A 50 4.18 15.01 12.72
C LEU A 50 5.41 15.89 12.77
N HIS A 51 6.56 15.27 12.96
CA HIS A 51 7.87 15.89 12.88
C HIS A 51 8.53 15.55 11.55
N LYS A 52 9.53 16.35 11.17
CA LYS A 52 10.26 16.17 9.91
C LYS A 52 10.93 14.80 9.85
N GLY A 53 10.83 14.14 8.69
CA GLY A 53 11.50 12.85 8.43
C GLY A 53 10.73 11.63 8.91
N GLN A 54 9.54 11.79 9.46
CA GLN A 54 8.67 10.66 9.81
C GLN A 54 7.96 10.13 8.57
N THR A 55 7.91 8.79 8.41
CA THR A 55 7.03 8.12 7.45
C THR A 55 5.88 7.45 8.20
N ILE A 56 4.65 7.96 8.02
CA ILE A 56 3.46 7.49 8.74
C ILE A 56 2.45 6.88 7.77
N GLY A 57 2.02 5.66 8.08
CA GLY A 57 0.91 4.98 7.42
C GLY A 57 -0.44 5.42 7.97
N ILE A 58 -1.47 5.56 7.13
CA ILE A 58 -2.85 5.78 7.58
C ILE A 58 -3.70 4.61 7.07
N ILE A 59 -4.27 3.85 8.00
CA ILE A 59 -5.08 2.65 7.75
C ILE A 59 -6.50 2.80 8.30
N GLY A 60 -7.45 2.11 7.68
CA GLY A 60 -8.84 2.04 8.12
C GLY A 60 -9.79 1.69 6.98
N LYS A 61 -11.05 1.37 7.31
CA LYS A 61 -12.09 1.03 6.31
C LYS A 61 -12.35 2.18 5.32
N ASN A 62 -12.96 1.84 4.19
CA ASN A 62 -13.53 2.86 3.30
C ASN A 62 -14.57 3.69 4.06
N GLY A 63 -14.55 5.01 3.85
CA GLY A 63 -15.39 5.94 4.60
C GLY A 63 -14.89 6.33 6.00
N SER A 64 -13.74 5.84 6.47
CA SER A 64 -13.20 6.21 7.80
C SER A 64 -12.65 7.64 7.90
N GLY A 65 -12.60 8.39 6.78
CA GLY A 65 -12.15 9.78 6.74
C GLY A 65 -10.73 10.02 6.21
N LYS A 66 -9.98 8.96 5.83
CA LYS A 66 -8.58 9.07 5.35
C LYS A 66 -8.38 10.11 4.24
N SER A 67 -9.13 10.01 3.15
CA SER A 67 -9.00 10.94 2.02
C SER A 67 -9.38 12.37 2.41
N THR A 68 -10.39 12.56 3.27
CA THR A 68 -10.72 13.89 3.80
C THR A 68 -9.58 14.45 4.65
N LEU A 69 -8.98 13.63 5.52
CA LEU A 69 -7.84 14.04 6.34
C LEU A 69 -6.67 14.46 5.45
N LEU A 70 -6.36 13.66 4.43
CA LEU A 70 -5.29 13.98 3.50
C LEU A 70 -5.58 15.27 2.70
N GLN A 71 -6.81 15.50 2.22
CA GLN A 71 -7.19 16.74 1.53
C GLN A 71 -7.04 17.97 2.44
N ILE A 72 -7.34 17.83 3.73
CA ILE A 72 -7.12 18.91 4.71
C ILE A 72 -5.63 19.19 4.90
N ILE A 73 -4.82 18.14 5.06
CA ILE A 73 -3.36 18.28 5.18
C ILE A 73 -2.78 18.88 3.89
N ALA A 74 -3.27 18.45 2.72
CA ALA A 74 -2.90 18.96 1.40
C ALA A 74 -3.39 20.40 1.14
N GLN A 75 -4.19 20.97 2.05
CA GLN A 75 -4.79 22.30 1.93
C GLN A 75 -5.76 22.45 0.73
N THR A 76 -6.23 21.35 0.14
CA THR A 76 -7.27 21.37 -0.90
C THR A 76 -8.68 21.40 -0.31
N LEU A 77 -8.80 21.08 0.99
CA LEU A 77 -10.06 21.16 1.73
C LEU A 77 -9.85 21.89 3.06
N GLN A 78 -10.68 22.92 3.33
CA GLN A 78 -10.67 23.61 4.62
C GLN A 78 -11.43 22.79 5.67
N PRO A 79 -10.94 22.72 6.94
CA PRO A 79 -11.70 22.12 8.03
C PRO A 79 -12.97 22.91 8.33
N THR A 80 -13.95 22.27 8.97
CA THR A 80 -15.13 22.97 9.50
C THR A 80 -14.82 23.59 10.85
N GLU A 81 -14.04 22.89 11.67
CA GLU A 81 -13.60 23.30 13.00
C GLU A 81 -12.14 22.87 13.22
N GLY A 82 -11.47 23.53 14.15
CA GLY A 82 -10.07 23.25 14.49
C GLY A 82 -9.08 24.00 13.62
N GLU A 83 -7.80 23.78 13.91
CA GLU A 83 -6.68 24.48 13.28
C GLU A 83 -5.71 23.51 12.61
N VAL A 84 -5.19 23.94 11.47
CA VAL A 84 -4.23 23.20 10.64
C VAL A 84 -3.01 24.08 10.43
N SER A 85 -1.85 23.61 10.85
CA SER A 85 -0.56 24.26 10.61
C SER A 85 0.35 23.32 9.83
N ILE A 86 0.88 23.82 8.72
CA ILE A 86 1.78 23.10 7.82
C ILE A 86 3.03 23.95 7.63
N ASN A 87 4.20 23.36 7.87
CA ASN A 87 5.49 24.01 7.67
C ASN A 87 6.26 23.31 6.54
N GLY A 88 6.29 23.91 5.36
CA GLY A 88 7.05 23.39 4.21
C GLY A 88 6.17 23.12 2.99
N ARG A 89 6.80 22.66 1.91
CA ARG A 89 6.15 22.39 0.64
C ARG A 89 5.52 21.01 0.63
N ILE A 90 4.24 20.92 0.26
CA ILE A 90 3.52 19.65 0.10
C ILE A 90 3.53 19.25 -1.38
N ALA A 91 3.79 17.97 -1.65
CA ALA A 91 3.34 17.32 -2.88
C ALA A 91 2.30 16.27 -2.50
N ALA A 92 1.09 16.39 -3.04
CA ALA A 92 0.01 15.44 -2.79
C ALA A 92 -0.35 14.69 -4.08
N LEU A 93 -0.20 13.36 -4.06
CA LEU A 93 -0.48 12.47 -5.19
C LEU A 93 -1.98 12.11 -5.31
N LEU A 94 -2.85 12.76 -4.54
CA LEU A 94 -4.30 12.56 -4.53
C LEU A 94 -4.99 13.17 -5.75
N GLU A 95 -4.44 14.26 -6.27
CA GLU A 95 -5.01 15.08 -7.33
C GLU A 95 -4.02 15.22 -8.48
N LEU A 96 -3.42 14.09 -8.89
CA LEU A 96 -2.44 14.07 -9.97
C LEU A 96 -3.02 14.68 -11.26
N GLY A 97 -2.32 15.67 -11.80
CA GLY A 97 -2.73 16.39 -13.00
C GLY A 97 -3.76 17.49 -12.74
N SER A 98 -4.13 17.73 -11.47
CA SER A 98 -4.88 18.94 -11.10
C SER A 98 -4.06 20.17 -11.49
N GLY A 99 -4.70 21.07 -12.23
CA GLY A 99 -4.05 22.23 -12.81
C GLY A 99 -3.43 22.00 -14.19
N PHE A 100 -3.49 20.80 -14.78
CA PHE A 100 -3.16 20.63 -16.19
C PHE A 100 -4.27 21.22 -17.08
N ASN A 101 -3.85 21.90 -18.14
CA ASN A 101 -4.71 22.35 -19.22
C ASN A 101 -4.65 21.30 -20.36
N PRO A 102 -5.78 20.65 -20.70
CA PRO A 102 -5.81 19.63 -21.76
C PRO A 102 -5.38 20.14 -23.15
N GLU A 103 -5.55 21.44 -23.40
CA GLU A 103 -5.19 22.08 -24.66
C GLU A 103 -3.69 22.39 -24.76
N PHE A 104 -2.98 22.43 -23.64
CA PHE A 104 -1.54 22.67 -23.61
C PHE A 104 -0.77 21.37 -23.84
N THR A 105 0.42 21.51 -24.43
CA THR A 105 1.40 20.43 -24.53
C THR A 105 1.84 19.96 -23.14
N GLY A 106 2.43 18.77 -23.05
CA GLY A 106 3.03 18.30 -21.81
C GLY A 106 4.06 19.29 -21.26
N ARG A 107 4.95 19.81 -22.11
CA ARG A 107 5.96 20.82 -21.75
C ARG A 107 5.35 22.11 -21.17
N GLU A 108 4.31 22.63 -21.81
CA GLU A 108 3.60 23.82 -21.31
C GLU A 108 2.91 23.54 -19.97
N ASN A 109 2.35 22.34 -19.79
CA ASN A 109 1.78 21.92 -18.52
C ASN A 109 2.82 21.78 -17.41
N VAL A 110 4.02 21.28 -17.70
CA VAL A 110 5.15 21.26 -16.75
C VAL A 110 5.50 22.68 -16.31
N ILE A 111 5.60 23.62 -17.25
CA ILE A 111 5.90 25.03 -16.94
C ILE A 111 4.81 25.66 -16.08
N MET A 112 3.55 25.48 -16.48
CA MET A 112 2.41 26.03 -15.76
C MET A 112 2.32 25.44 -14.33
N ASN A 113 2.47 24.12 -14.19
CA ASN A 113 2.45 23.46 -12.89
C ASN A 113 3.62 23.92 -12.00
N GLY A 114 4.82 24.07 -12.57
CA GLY A 114 5.98 24.60 -11.86
C GLY A 114 5.75 26.02 -11.34
N ALA A 115 5.15 26.89 -12.16
CA ALA A 115 4.82 28.26 -11.77
C ALA A 115 3.75 28.31 -10.67
N ILE A 116 2.72 27.45 -10.73
CA ILE A 116 1.71 27.29 -9.66
C ILE A 116 2.37 26.87 -8.34
N ASN A 117 3.39 26.01 -8.41
CA ASN A 117 4.20 25.60 -7.27
C ASN A 117 5.27 26.63 -6.86
N GLY A 118 5.24 27.85 -7.41
CA GLY A 118 6.11 28.95 -7.01
C GLY A 118 7.56 28.81 -7.46
N PHE A 119 7.84 28.02 -8.49
CA PHE A 119 9.17 27.98 -9.10
C PHE A 119 9.36 29.13 -10.09
N SER A 120 10.58 29.67 -10.09
CA SER A 120 11.04 30.61 -11.10
C SER A 120 11.21 29.92 -12.47
N PRO A 121 11.16 30.67 -13.58
CA PRO A 121 11.38 30.11 -14.91
C PRO A 121 12.71 29.36 -15.06
N THR A 122 13.76 29.78 -14.36
CA THR A 122 15.06 29.10 -14.35
C THR A 122 15.01 27.77 -13.62
N GLU A 123 14.38 27.70 -12.45
CA GLU A 123 14.22 26.44 -11.69
C GLU A 123 13.38 25.42 -12.45
N ILE A 124 12.34 25.87 -13.18
CA ILE A 124 11.53 25.01 -14.05
C ILE A 124 12.40 24.45 -15.17
N LYS A 125 13.17 25.31 -15.84
CA LYS A 125 14.07 24.91 -16.94
C LYS A 125 15.08 23.86 -16.48
N ASP A 126 15.67 24.05 -15.30
CA ASP A 126 16.67 23.13 -14.73
C ASP A 126 16.08 21.76 -14.34
N ARG A 127 14.75 21.65 -14.21
CA ARG A 127 14.03 20.40 -13.86
C ARG A 127 13.40 19.71 -15.05
N MET A 128 13.20 20.44 -16.15
CA MET A 128 12.47 19.96 -17.32
C MET A 128 13.00 18.62 -17.83
N GLU A 129 14.33 18.51 -17.98
CA GLU A 129 14.96 17.27 -18.47
C GLU A 129 14.71 16.08 -17.54
N SER A 130 14.86 16.26 -16.21
CA SER A 130 14.58 15.19 -15.25
C SER A 130 13.11 14.79 -15.23
N ILE A 131 12.21 15.76 -15.38
CA ILE A 131 10.75 15.51 -15.46
C ILE A 131 10.42 14.68 -16.69
N GLU A 132 10.98 15.04 -17.85
CA GLU A 132 10.79 14.32 -19.11
C GLU A 132 11.35 12.90 -19.05
N GLN A 133 12.57 12.73 -18.55
CA GLN A 133 13.21 11.43 -18.41
C GLN A 133 12.48 10.52 -17.43
N PHE A 134 11.94 11.07 -16.34
CA PHE A 134 11.19 10.28 -15.37
C PHE A 134 9.81 9.89 -15.91
N ALA A 135 9.10 10.82 -16.55
CA ALA A 135 7.81 10.55 -17.18
C ALA A 135 7.95 9.53 -18.31
N ASP A 136 9.05 9.58 -19.08
CA ASP A 136 9.42 8.61 -20.10
C ASP A 136 8.27 8.41 -21.13
N ILE A 137 7.74 9.55 -21.58
CA ILE A 137 6.67 9.64 -22.59
C ILE A 137 7.19 10.03 -23.99
N GLY A 138 8.51 10.15 -24.16
CA GLY A 138 9.16 10.45 -25.45
C GLY A 138 8.67 11.75 -26.10
N GLU A 139 8.54 11.73 -27.42
CA GLU A 139 8.14 12.89 -28.25
C GLU A 139 6.72 13.40 -27.95
N PHE A 140 5.90 12.62 -27.22
CA PHE A 140 4.56 13.06 -26.84
C PHE A 140 4.57 14.25 -25.88
N ILE A 141 5.70 14.57 -25.22
CA ILE A 141 5.82 15.76 -24.36
C ILE A 141 5.44 17.07 -25.08
N ASP A 142 5.66 17.13 -26.39
CA ASP A 142 5.36 18.29 -27.23
C ASP A 142 3.98 18.18 -27.92
N GLN A 143 3.16 17.20 -27.53
CA GLN A 143 1.76 17.05 -27.96
C GLN A 143 0.78 17.51 -26.87
N PRO A 144 -0.40 18.03 -27.24
CA PRO A 144 -1.43 18.43 -26.28
C PRO A 144 -1.85 17.29 -25.35
N VAL A 145 -1.96 17.56 -24.05
CA VAL A 145 -2.23 16.54 -23.02
C VAL A 145 -3.56 15.80 -23.25
N LYS A 146 -4.55 16.43 -23.90
CA LYS A 146 -5.81 15.76 -24.28
C LYS A 146 -5.65 14.55 -25.22
N THR A 147 -4.50 14.41 -25.89
CA THR A 147 -4.22 13.27 -26.78
C THR A 147 -3.52 12.12 -26.05
N TYR A 148 -3.15 12.31 -24.78
CA TYR A 148 -2.42 11.33 -24.01
C TYR A 148 -3.30 10.13 -23.65
N SER A 149 -2.70 8.95 -23.57
CA SER A 149 -3.32 7.85 -22.83
C SER A 149 -3.39 8.21 -21.33
N SER A 150 -4.28 7.54 -20.60
CA SER A 150 -4.36 7.68 -19.13
C SER A 150 -3.01 7.42 -18.44
N GLY A 151 -2.25 6.43 -18.93
CA GLY A 151 -0.91 6.13 -18.43
C GLY A 151 0.08 7.27 -18.65
N MET A 152 0.13 7.84 -19.86
CA MET A 152 1.02 8.98 -20.15
C MET A 152 0.67 10.21 -19.31
N PHE A 153 -0.63 10.50 -19.15
CA PHE A 153 -1.12 11.60 -18.32
C PHE A 153 -0.61 11.45 -16.88
N VAL A 154 -0.82 10.28 -16.28
CA VAL A 154 -0.43 10.00 -14.89
C VAL A 154 1.09 10.02 -14.74
N ARG A 155 1.83 9.48 -15.71
CA ARG A 155 3.30 9.49 -15.69
C ARG A 155 3.86 10.90 -15.66
N LEU A 156 3.35 11.80 -16.50
CA LEU A 156 3.76 13.21 -16.51
C LEU A 156 3.33 13.93 -15.23
N ALA A 157 2.08 13.76 -14.81
CA ALA A 157 1.55 14.37 -13.59
C ALA A 157 2.37 13.99 -12.34
N PHE A 158 2.67 12.69 -12.20
CA PHE A 158 3.48 12.18 -11.11
C PHE A 158 4.90 12.74 -11.19
N SER A 159 5.50 12.74 -12.38
CA SER A 159 6.83 13.29 -12.61
C SER A 159 6.94 14.75 -12.19
N CYS A 160 5.96 15.59 -12.54
CA CYS A 160 5.88 16.97 -12.04
C CYS A 160 5.82 17.02 -10.51
N ALA A 161 4.92 16.22 -9.90
CA ALA A 161 4.68 16.23 -8.47
C ALA A 161 5.91 15.83 -7.64
N ILE A 162 6.70 14.85 -8.07
CA ILE A 162 7.91 14.45 -7.33
C ILE A 162 9.09 15.41 -7.56
N HIS A 163 9.19 16.07 -8.72
CA HIS A 163 10.31 16.98 -9.00
C HIS A 163 10.16 18.35 -8.35
N VAL A 164 9.07 18.60 -7.61
CA VAL A 164 8.94 19.80 -6.78
C VAL A 164 9.81 19.77 -5.51
N ASN A 165 10.50 18.66 -5.23
CA ASN A 165 11.34 18.46 -4.03
C ASN A 165 10.58 18.81 -2.72
N PRO A 166 9.46 18.13 -2.44
CA PRO A 166 8.59 18.49 -1.32
C PRO A 166 9.25 18.24 0.04
N ASP A 167 8.81 18.95 1.07
CA ASP A 167 9.14 18.64 2.47
C ASP A 167 8.19 17.57 3.05
N ILE A 168 6.96 17.53 2.52
CA ILE A 168 5.90 16.59 2.86
C ILE A 168 5.39 15.94 1.57
N LEU A 169 5.51 14.62 1.46
CA LEU A 169 4.89 13.83 0.40
C LEU A 169 3.64 13.14 0.94
N ILE A 170 2.50 13.38 0.29
CA ILE A 170 1.26 12.66 0.57
C ILE A 170 1.00 11.68 -0.56
N VAL A 171 0.89 10.43 -0.20
CA VAL A 171 0.74 9.30 -1.10
C VAL A 171 -0.58 8.63 -0.79
N ASP A 172 -1.46 8.57 -1.79
CA ASP A 172 -2.66 7.73 -1.72
C ASP A 172 -2.37 6.36 -2.33
N GLU A 173 -3.22 5.40 -1.99
CA GLU A 173 -3.17 4.02 -2.47
C GLU A 173 -3.13 3.92 -4.02
N ALA A 174 -3.61 4.97 -4.70
CA ALA A 174 -3.59 5.16 -6.15
C ALA A 174 -2.19 5.24 -6.79
N LEU A 175 -1.09 5.01 -6.05
CA LEU A 175 0.20 4.69 -6.67
C LEU A 175 0.14 3.53 -7.67
N ALA A 176 -0.91 2.71 -7.62
CA ALA A 176 -1.17 1.65 -8.59
C ALA A 176 -1.48 2.14 -10.02
N VAL A 177 -1.56 3.45 -10.29
CA VAL A 177 -1.84 3.96 -11.63
C VAL A 177 -0.55 4.10 -12.45
N GLY A 178 -0.44 3.29 -13.50
CA GLY A 178 0.73 3.22 -14.38
C GLY A 178 1.13 1.77 -14.66
N ASP A 179 2.14 1.58 -15.51
CA ASP A 179 2.76 0.26 -15.71
C ASP A 179 3.70 -0.10 -14.54
N MET A 180 4.01 -1.39 -14.38
CA MET A 180 4.86 -1.89 -13.29
C MET A 180 6.27 -1.24 -13.28
N GLN A 181 6.84 -0.93 -14.44
CA GLN A 181 8.16 -0.29 -14.50
C GLN A 181 8.11 1.14 -13.96
N PHE A 182 7.05 1.87 -14.27
CA PHE A 182 6.83 3.20 -13.73
C PHE A 182 6.55 3.17 -12.23
N GLN A 183 5.77 2.21 -11.74
CA GLN A 183 5.53 2.05 -10.30
C GLN A 183 6.85 1.78 -9.53
N LEU A 184 7.75 0.97 -10.08
CA LEU A 184 9.10 0.75 -9.50
C LEU A 184 9.91 2.06 -9.45
N LYS A 185 9.91 2.85 -10.53
CA LYS A 185 10.55 4.20 -10.54
C LYS A 185 9.96 5.10 -9.44
N CYS A 186 8.64 5.06 -9.25
CA CYS A 186 7.94 5.85 -8.22
C CYS A 186 8.39 5.45 -6.81
N ILE A 187 8.45 4.15 -6.52
CA ILE A 187 8.89 3.64 -5.21
C ILE A 187 10.33 4.01 -4.91
N GLU A 188 11.24 3.83 -5.87
CA GLU A 188 12.65 4.20 -5.68
C GLU A 188 12.80 5.70 -5.37
N LYS A 189 11.99 6.55 -6.01
CA LYS A 189 11.97 7.97 -5.68
C LYS A 189 11.45 8.23 -4.27
N MET A 190 10.38 7.54 -3.85
CA MET A 190 9.85 7.68 -2.50
C MET A 190 10.85 7.20 -1.42
N LYS A 191 11.56 6.10 -1.67
CA LYS A 191 12.65 5.64 -0.80
C LYS A 191 13.77 6.67 -0.72
N THR A 192 14.14 7.28 -1.85
CA THR A 192 15.11 8.39 -1.87
C THR A 192 14.66 9.53 -0.96
N PHE A 193 13.39 9.94 -1.04
CA PHE A 193 12.83 10.96 -0.15
C PHE A 193 12.82 10.53 1.33
N LYS A 194 12.48 9.28 1.63
CA LYS A 194 12.58 8.75 3.00
C LYS A 194 14.02 8.86 3.52
N ASN A 195 15.00 8.46 2.71
CA ASN A 195 16.44 8.53 3.07
C ASN A 195 16.96 9.97 3.19
N GLU A 196 16.42 10.91 2.43
CA GLU A 196 16.71 12.35 2.55
C GLU A 196 16.04 13.01 3.77
N GLY A 197 15.28 12.26 4.57
CA GLY A 197 14.57 12.77 5.74
C GLY A 197 13.38 13.66 5.40
N LYS A 198 12.73 13.43 4.25
CA LYS A 198 11.43 14.02 3.92
C LYS A 198 10.33 13.35 4.74
N THR A 199 9.24 14.07 4.97
CA THR A 199 8.08 13.55 5.71
C THR A 199 7.14 12.89 4.73
N ILE A 200 6.66 11.67 5.01
CA ILE A 200 5.79 10.93 4.11
C ILE A 200 4.52 10.51 4.86
N LEU A 201 3.36 10.84 4.28
CA LEU A 201 2.05 10.33 4.69
C LEU A 201 1.60 9.32 3.64
N PHE A 202 1.45 8.07 4.04
CA PHE A 202 1.13 6.97 3.14
C PHE A 202 -0.21 6.35 3.51
N VAL A 203 -1.22 6.44 2.63
CA VAL A 203 -2.51 5.76 2.82
C VAL A 203 -2.48 4.41 2.12
N SER A 204 -2.89 3.38 2.86
CA SER A 204 -3.16 2.06 2.29
C SER A 204 -4.17 1.32 3.15
N HIS A 205 -4.98 0.45 2.55
CA HIS A 205 -5.77 -0.53 3.28
C HIS A 205 -5.00 -1.84 3.56
N ASP A 206 -3.83 -2.03 2.93
CA ASP A 206 -2.96 -3.18 3.12
C ASP A 206 -1.97 -2.95 4.27
N GLY A 207 -2.12 -3.78 5.31
CA GLY A 207 -1.22 -3.77 6.46
C GLY A 207 0.22 -4.13 6.10
N TYR A 208 0.45 -4.98 5.09
CA TYR A 208 1.79 -5.38 4.68
C TYR A 208 2.60 -4.22 4.10
N SER A 209 2.01 -3.44 3.21
CA SER A 209 2.58 -2.21 2.66
C SER A 209 2.96 -1.21 3.76
N ILE A 210 2.05 -0.97 4.72
CA ILE A 210 2.31 -0.06 5.83
C ILE A 210 3.46 -0.56 6.71
N ARG A 211 3.47 -1.84 7.09
CA ARG A 211 4.54 -2.42 7.92
C ARG A 211 5.92 -2.34 7.27
N ASN A 212 5.99 -2.46 5.95
CA ASN A 212 7.27 -2.50 5.25
C ASN A 212 7.81 -1.12 4.86
N PHE A 213 6.94 -0.12 4.69
CA PHE A 213 7.33 1.21 4.23
C PHE A 213 7.30 2.28 5.33
N CYS A 214 6.40 2.16 6.30
CA CYS A 214 6.17 3.17 7.35
C CYS A 214 6.82 2.78 8.68
N ASP A 215 7.18 3.80 9.45
CA ASP A 215 7.78 3.64 10.78
C ASP A 215 6.69 3.62 11.87
N GLU A 216 5.68 4.48 11.70
CA GLU A 216 4.46 4.54 12.50
C GLU A 216 3.21 4.35 11.63
N ALA A 217 2.09 4.03 12.25
CA ALA A 217 0.79 4.06 11.60
C ALA A 217 -0.29 4.72 12.47
N ILE A 218 -1.31 5.24 11.80
CA ILE A 218 -2.54 5.79 12.36
C ILE A 218 -3.70 4.95 11.85
N TRP A 219 -4.46 4.34 12.76
CA TRP A 219 -5.69 3.65 12.46
C TRP A 219 -6.89 4.57 12.70
N MET A 220 -7.68 4.81 11.65
CA MET A 220 -8.89 5.63 11.68
C MET A 220 -10.16 4.80 11.65
N ILE A 221 -11.16 5.21 12.45
CA ILE A 221 -12.53 4.69 12.47
C ILE A 221 -13.50 5.87 12.54
N ASP A 222 -14.50 5.90 11.66
CA ASP A 222 -15.61 6.89 11.67
C ASP A 222 -15.17 8.35 11.87
N GLY A 223 -14.09 8.74 11.21
CA GLY A 223 -13.56 10.09 11.23
C GLY A 223 -12.73 10.44 12.47
N GLN A 224 -12.30 9.45 13.26
CA GLN A 224 -11.48 9.63 14.47
C GLN A 224 -10.21 8.77 14.42
N ILE A 225 -9.16 9.21 15.12
CA ILE A 225 -7.97 8.39 15.37
C ILE A 225 -8.31 7.40 16.48
N HIS A 226 -8.35 6.11 16.13
CA HIS A 226 -8.58 5.04 17.10
C HIS A 226 -7.28 4.63 17.78
N GLN A 227 -6.20 4.49 16.99
CA GLN A 227 -4.88 4.12 17.50
C GLN A 227 -3.78 4.79 16.67
N ARG A 228 -2.67 5.13 17.31
CA ARG A 228 -1.41 5.56 16.67
C ARG A 228 -0.24 4.90 17.39
N GLY A 229 0.80 4.54 16.64
CA GLY A 229 2.04 4.00 17.20
C GLY A 229 2.84 3.23 16.15
N ASP A 230 3.65 2.28 16.61
CA ASP A 230 4.43 1.37 15.75
C ASP A 230 3.55 0.72 14.67
N ALA A 231 4.04 0.73 13.43
CA ALA A 231 3.30 0.26 12.27
C ALA A 231 2.87 -1.21 12.38
N ASN A 232 3.70 -2.08 12.97
CA ASN A 232 3.37 -3.50 13.15
C ASN A 232 2.23 -3.69 14.15
N THR A 233 2.32 -3.01 15.29
CA THR A 233 1.34 -3.10 16.36
C THR A 233 -0.02 -2.57 15.92
N VAL A 234 -0.05 -1.40 15.27
CA VAL A 234 -1.30 -0.77 14.81
C VAL A 234 -1.95 -1.59 13.69
N THR A 235 -1.18 -2.05 12.71
CA THR A 235 -1.73 -2.86 11.60
C THR A 235 -2.24 -4.23 12.08
N LYS A 236 -1.55 -4.87 13.03
CA LYS A 236 -2.02 -6.11 13.65
C LYS A 236 -3.35 -5.91 14.37
N ASN A 237 -3.47 -4.87 15.20
CA ASN A 237 -4.72 -4.58 15.90
C ASN A 237 -5.88 -4.27 14.94
N TYR A 238 -5.59 -3.56 13.84
CA TYR A 238 -6.56 -3.34 12.76
C TYR A 238 -7.00 -4.66 12.11
N GLU A 239 -6.06 -5.53 11.75
CA GLU A 239 -6.36 -6.84 11.16
C GLU A 239 -7.19 -7.71 12.12
N ASP A 240 -6.85 -7.74 13.40
CA ASP A 240 -7.60 -8.44 14.44
C ASP A 240 -9.02 -7.86 14.58
N PHE A 241 -9.17 -6.53 14.55
CA PHE A 241 -10.49 -5.89 14.55
C PHE A 241 -11.32 -6.26 13.31
N MET A 242 -10.69 -6.34 12.13
CA MET A 242 -11.37 -6.75 10.91
C MET A 242 -11.82 -8.21 10.96
N LYS A 243 -11.06 -9.08 11.65
CA LYS A 243 -11.36 -10.52 11.78
C LYS A 243 -12.36 -10.85 12.90
N PHE A 244 -12.27 -10.18 14.04
CA PHE A 244 -13.02 -10.54 15.26
C PHE A 244 -14.09 -9.51 15.66
N GLY A 245 -14.05 -8.29 15.10
CA GLY A 245 -15.00 -7.21 15.41
C GLY A 245 -16.22 -7.14 14.48
N LEU A 246 -16.34 -8.08 13.53
CA LEU A 246 -17.46 -8.20 12.62
C LEU A 246 -18.01 -9.63 12.71
N ASP A 247 -19.18 -9.79 13.32
CA ASP A 247 -20.02 -10.95 13.07
C ASP A 247 -20.25 -11.05 11.55
N SER A 248 -19.72 -12.12 10.96
CA SER A 248 -20.13 -12.72 9.69
C SER A 248 -20.61 -11.78 8.59
N GLU A 249 -19.69 -11.33 7.73
CA GLU A 249 -19.98 -11.27 6.30
C GLU A 249 -18.82 -11.91 5.54
N ASN A 250 -19.14 -13.02 4.87
CA ASN A 250 -18.29 -13.65 3.86
C ASN A 250 -17.76 -12.57 2.93
N LYS A 251 -16.44 -12.44 2.87
CA LYS A 251 -15.78 -11.86 1.72
C LYS A 251 -14.85 -12.91 1.16
N ASP A 252 -15.31 -13.51 0.07
CA ASP A 252 -14.42 -13.96 -0.98
C ASP A 252 -13.56 -12.76 -1.36
N ASP A 253 -12.29 -12.78 -0.94
CA ASP A 253 -11.26 -11.94 -1.54
C ASP A 253 -11.03 -12.45 -2.97
N GLU A 254 -11.95 -12.10 -3.87
CA GLU A 254 -11.65 -11.98 -5.28
C GLU A 254 -10.78 -10.73 -5.45
N SER A 255 -9.47 -10.89 -5.22
CA SER A 255 -8.52 -9.92 -5.77
C SER A 255 -8.61 -10.01 -7.29
N GLU A 256 -9.17 -8.97 -7.90
CA GLU A 256 -9.21 -8.75 -9.34
C GLU A 256 -7.87 -9.13 -9.98
N GLN A 257 -7.90 -10.16 -10.81
CA GLN A 257 -6.83 -10.42 -11.77
C GLN A 257 -6.89 -9.32 -12.82
N VAL A 258 -6.16 -8.22 -12.59
CA VAL A 258 -5.78 -7.32 -13.68
C VAL A 258 -4.73 -8.05 -14.50
N ASP A 259 -5.21 -8.76 -15.53
CA ASP A 259 -4.39 -9.29 -16.61
C ASP A 259 -3.80 -8.12 -17.41
N ASN A 260 -2.67 -7.59 -16.94
CA ASN A 260 -1.76 -6.78 -17.74
C ASN A 260 -0.65 -7.70 -18.28
N SER A 261 -1.03 -8.57 -19.21
CA SER A 261 -0.08 -9.09 -20.19
C SER A 261 0.68 -7.91 -20.81
N LEU A 262 2.03 -8.02 -20.81
CA LEU A 262 3.05 -7.07 -21.31
C LEU A 262 3.74 -6.19 -20.25
N THR A 263 4.54 -6.81 -19.37
CA THR A 263 5.97 -6.45 -19.03
C THR A 263 6.42 -7.11 -17.71
N HIS A 264 6.28 -8.43 -17.57
CA HIS A 264 6.66 -9.12 -16.33
C HIS A 264 8.15 -8.93 -15.99
N VAL A 265 8.45 -8.41 -14.80
CA VAL A 265 9.82 -8.34 -14.26
C VAL A 265 10.24 -9.72 -13.75
N ILE A 266 9.32 -10.40 -13.07
CA ILE A 266 9.42 -11.77 -12.59
C ILE A 266 8.12 -12.50 -12.94
N SER A 267 8.20 -13.80 -13.22
CA SER A 267 7.06 -14.71 -13.37
C SER A 267 7.30 -15.97 -12.56
N ILE A 268 6.31 -16.38 -11.79
CA ILE A 268 6.25 -17.67 -11.11
C ILE A 268 5.84 -18.70 -12.14
N ASP A 269 6.67 -19.71 -12.37
CA ASP A 269 6.41 -20.74 -13.38
C ASP A 269 5.71 -21.95 -12.77
N LYS A 270 6.18 -22.41 -11.61
CA LYS A 270 5.70 -23.64 -10.99
C LYS A 270 5.92 -23.65 -9.49
N VAL A 271 5.01 -24.29 -8.77
CA VAL A 271 5.22 -24.67 -7.36
C VAL A 271 5.11 -26.18 -7.23
N GLU A 272 6.06 -26.79 -6.51
CA GLU A 272 6.07 -28.21 -6.19
C GLU A 272 6.29 -28.41 -4.69
N PHE A 273 5.61 -29.39 -4.11
CA PHE A 273 5.89 -29.85 -2.76
C PHE A 273 6.73 -31.13 -2.83
N LYS A 274 7.81 -31.16 -2.08
CA LYS A 274 8.72 -32.31 -1.98
C LYS A 274 8.90 -32.71 -0.52
N ASN A 275 9.20 -33.98 -0.29
CA ASN A 275 9.67 -34.44 1.01
C ASN A 275 11.20 -34.39 1.11
N LYS A 276 11.75 -34.90 2.22
CA LYS A 276 13.19 -34.94 2.49
C LYS A 276 14.00 -35.74 1.46
N GLU A 277 13.41 -36.77 0.87
CA GLU A 277 14.02 -37.56 -0.20
C GLU A 277 13.94 -36.87 -1.58
N GLY A 278 13.30 -35.70 -1.67
CA GLY A 278 13.12 -34.95 -2.91
C GLY A 278 11.98 -35.46 -3.79
N ILE A 279 11.13 -36.35 -3.27
CA ILE A 279 9.98 -36.92 -4.00
C ILE A 279 8.86 -35.89 -4.01
N ILE A 280 8.33 -35.59 -5.20
CA ILE A 280 7.18 -34.70 -5.37
C ILE A 280 5.91 -35.43 -4.92
N LYS A 281 5.19 -34.86 -3.95
CA LYS A 281 3.94 -35.42 -3.42
C LYS A 281 3.05 -34.33 -2.85
N LYS A 282 1.75 -34.59 -2.75
CA LYS A 282 0.75 -33.65 -2.19
C LYS A 282 0.08 -34.16 -0.91
N GLU A 283 0.47 -35.32 -0.40
CA GLU A 283 -0.05 -35.88 0.87
C GLU A 283 1.11 -36.20 1.80
N PHE A 284 1.24 -35.48 2.91
CA PHE A 284 2.33 -35.60 3.87
C PHE A 284 1.81 -36.17 5.19
N GLU A 285 2.58 -37.01 5.85
CA GLU A 285 2.23 -37.44 7.20
C GLU A 285 2.48 -36.31 8.20
N PHE A 286 1.75 -36.33 9.32
CA PHE A 286 2.01 -35.42 10.44
C PHE A 286 3.49 -35.51 10.84
N ASP A 287 4.11 -34.35 11.07
CA ASP A 287 5.54 -34.21 11.42
C ASP A 287 6.53 -34.55 10.29
N GLU A 288 6.06 -34.75 9.06
CA GLU A 288 6.93 -34.92 7.88
C GLU A 288 7.52 -33.57 7.44
N ASP A 289 8.77 -33.59 6.95
CA ASP A 289 9.41 -32.41 6.36
C ASP A 289 8.74 -32.06 5.02
N ILE A 290 8.37 -30.80 4.83
CA ILE A 290 7.77 -30.30 3.59
C ILE A 290 8.67 -29.22 2.97
N PHE A 291 9.06 -29.44 1.73
CA PHE A 291 9.87 -28.52 0.93
C PHE A 291 8.98 -27.90 -0.14
N VAL A 292 8.75 -26.60 -0.07
CA VAL A 292 8.01 -25.86 -1.10
C VAL A 292 9.02 -25.28 -2.09
N GLU A 293 9.08 -25.85 -3.28
CA GLU A 293 9.96 -25.41 -4.37
C GLU A 293 9.18 -24.52 -5.34
N LEU A 294 9.54 -23.24 -5.38
CA LEU A 294 9.03 -22.23 -6.28
C LEU A 294 10.02 -22.02 -7.43
N SER A 295 9.66 -22.45 -8.63
CA SER A 295 10.40 -22.14 -9.86
C SER A 295 9.90 -20.82 -10.43
N TYR A 296 10.82 -19.91 -10.75
CA TYR A 296 10.49 -18.60 -11.30
C TYR A 296 11.52 -18.13 -12.31
N ARG A 297 11.07 -17.27 -13.24
CA ARG A 297 11.92 -16.61 -14.22
C ARG A 297 11.93 -15.11 -13.98
N GLN A 298 13.13 -14.55 -13.94
CA GLN A 298 13.36 -13.11 -13.90
C GLN A 298 13.77 -12.63 -15.29
N PHE A 299 13.00 -11.70 -15.87
CA PHE A 299 13.21 -11.20 -17.22
C PHE A 299 14.10 -9.95 -17.28
N LYS A 300 14.12 -9.18 -16.18
CA LYS A 300 14.85 -7.91 -16.08
C LYS A 300 15.63 -7.86 -14.77
N LYS A 301 16.74 -7.12 -14.76
CA LYS A 301 17.47 -6.83 -13.52
C LYS A 301 16.50 -6.14 -12.56
N GLN A 302 16.40 -6.65 -11.33
CA GLN A 302 15.57 -6.08 -10.28
C GLN A 302 16.29 -6.28 -8.95
N GLU A 303 16.51 -5.17 -8.26
CA GLU A 303 17.17 -5.17 -6.95
C GLU A 303 16.15 -5.36 -5.84
N ASN A 304 16.61 -5.85 -4.68
CA ASN A 304 15.80 -5.97 -3.46
C ASN A 304 14.49 -6.76 -3.65
N ILE A 305 14.55 -7.89 -4.37
CA ILE A 305 13.40 -8.79 -4.56
C ILE A 305 13.11 -9.53 -3.26
N VAL A 306 11.82 -9.64 -2.92
CA VAL A 306 11.33 -10.44 -1.79
C VAL A 306 10.38 -11.51 -2.30
N GLY A 307 10.80 -12.77 -2.20
CA GLY A 307 9.93 -13.93 -2.36
C GLY A 307 9.23 -14.28 -1.04
N GLY A 308 7.93 -14.57 -1.10
CA GLY A 308 7.09 -14.93 0.04
C GLY A 308 6.15 -16.08 -0.26
N ILE A 309 5.83 -16.84 0.78
CA ILE A 309 4.89 -17.97 0.76
C ILE A 309 3.97 -17.80 1.97
N ALA A 310 2.66 -17.77 1.72
CA ALA A 310 1.64 -17.76 2.77
C ALA A 310 0.83 -19.05 2.72
N LEU A 311 0.45 -19.55 3.89
CA LEU A 311 -0.23 -20.80 4.13
C LEU A 311 -1.63 -20.53 4.70
N PHE A 312 -2.62 -21.21 4.14
CA PHE A 312 -4.02 -21.10 4.52
C PHE A 312 -4.64 -22.49 4.75
N ASP A 313 -5.62 -22.58 5.65
CA ASP A 313 -6.45 -23.78 5.79
C ASP A 313 -7.51 -23.88 4.67
N ARG A 314 -8.38 -24.90 4.76
CA ARG A 314 -9.47 -25.12 3.80
C ARG A 314 -10.55 -24.04 3.86
N GLN A 315 -10.72 -23.39 5.01
CA GLN A 315 -11.68 -22.30 5.21
C GLN A 315 -11.14 -20.96 4.72
N GLY A 316 -9.87 -20.90 4.31
CA GLY A 316 -9.19 -19.66 3.92
C GLY A 316 -8.63 -18.88 5.10
N THR A 317 -8.56 -19.49 6.30
CA THR A 317 -7.90 -18.89 7.45
C THR A 317 -6.41 -18.78 7.18
N TYR A 318 -5.85 -17.58 7.33
CA TYR A 318 -4.41 -17.35 7.26
C TYR A 318 -3.70 -18.03 8.45
N ILE A 319 -2.83 -19.00 8.18
CA ILE A 319 -2.08 -19.74 9.20
C ILE A 319 -0.73 -19.07 9.45
N CYS A 320 0.07 -18.88 8.40
CA CYS A 320 1.43 -18.36 8.50
C CYS A 320 1.87 -17.82 7.14
N GLY A 321 2.66 -16.75 7.10
CA GLY A 321 3.34 -16.32 5.89
C GLY A 321 4.77 -15.92 6.19
N LEU A 322 5.68 -16.49 5.41
CA LEU A 322 7.12 -16.29 5.53
C LEU A 322 7.63 -15.63 4.27
N ASN A 323 8.69 -14.85 4.40
CA ASN A 323 9.34 -14.25 3.26
C ASN A 323 10.83 -14.06 3.49
N THR A 324 11.54 -14.01 2.38
CA THR A 324 12.99 -13.85 2.30
C THR A 324 13.53 -12.60 2.99
N LYS A 325 12.72 -11.52 3.13
CA LYS A 325 13.12 -10.31 3.87
C LYS A 325 13.15 -10.54 5.38
N LEU A 326 12.15 -11.22 5.94
CA LEU A 326 12.10 -11.58 7.36
C LEU A 326 13.31 -12.42 7.76
N ASP A 327 13.67 -13.39 6.90
CA ASP A 327 14.77 -14.32 7.15
C ASP A 327 16.14 -13.78 6.69
N LYS A 328 16.20 -12.54 6.19
CA LYS A 328 17.42 -11.90 5.64
C LYS A 328 18.12 -12.76 4.58
N TYR A 329 17.33 -13.43 3.74
CA TYR A 329 17.79 -14.31 2.67
C TYR A 329 17.78 -13.56 1.33
N PRO A 330 18.93 -13.14 0.78
CA PRO A 330 18.96 -12.38 -0.45
C PRO A 330 18.61 -13.25 -1.67
N LEU A 331 17.90 -12.67 -2.64
CA LEU A 331 17.59 -13.30 -3.91
C LEU A 331 18.47 -12.75 -5.04
N PRO A 332 18.73 -13.53 -6.11
CA PRO A 332 19.45 -13.04 -7.29
C PRO A 332 18.76 -11.83 -7.92
N GLU A 333 19.53 -10.83 -8.35
CA GLU A 333 19.01 -9.59 -8.92
C GLU A 333 19.14 -9.51 -10.46
N VAL A 334 19.75 -10.53 -11.07
CA VAL A 334 20.02 -10.58 -12.51
C VAL A 334 18.99 -11.45 -13.23
N PRO A 335 18.73 -11.21 -14.53
CA PRO A 335 17.84 -12.06 -15.32
C PRO A 335 18.31 -13.52 -15.33
N GLY A 336 17.35 -14.45 -15.24
CA GLY A 336 17.64 -15.88 -15.18
C GLY A 336 16.44 -16.72 -14.75
N GLU A 337 16.65 -18.02 -14.71
CA GLU A 337 15.72 -18.99 -14.14
C GLU A 337 16.24 -19.49 -12.81
N TYR A 338 15.37 -19.49 -11.81
CA TYR A 338 15.75 -19.73 -10.43
C TYR A 338 14.74 -20.64 -9.73
N LYS A 339 15.22 -21.21 -8.62
CA LYS A 339 14.40 -22.01 -7.70
C LYS A 339 14.58 -21.46 -6.29
N LEU A 340 13.48 -21.05 -5.68
CA LEU A 340 13.41 -20.70 -4.27
C LEU A 340 12.79 -21.88 -3.51
N ILE A 341 13.48 -22.36 -2.48
CA ILE A 341 13.02 -23.52 -1.70
C ILE A 341 12.81 -23.08 -0.26
N LEU A 342 11.57 -23.10 0.21
CA LEU A 342 11.23 -22.93 1.61
C LEU A 342 11.10 -24.31 2.27
N LYS A 343 11.81 -24.50 3.37
CA LYS A 343 11.87 -25.78 4.10
C LYS A 343 11.09 -25.66 5.39
N TYR A 344 10.06 -26.47 5.53
CA TYR A 344 9.36 -26.68 6.80
C TYR A 344 9.85 -28.01 7.38
N GLU A 345 10.74 -27.93 8.36
CA GLU A 345 11.20 -29.10 9.09
C GLU A 345 10.19 -29.46 10.17
N GLN A 346 9.79 -30.73 10.24
CA GLN A 346 8.91 -31.25 11.29
C GLN A 346 7.64 -30.42 11.48
N ILE A 347 6.91 -30.18 10.38
CA ILE A 347 5.79 -29.25 10.40
C ILE A 347 4.66 -29.79 11.28
N LYS A 348 4.28 -29.02 12.30
CA LYS A 348 3.27 -29.42 13.29
C LYS A 348 1.84 -29.08 12.88
N LEU A 349 1.52 -29.06 11.59
CA LEU A 349 0.15 -28.85 11.13
C LEU A 349 -0.72 -30.08 11.42
N LEU A 350 -1.94 -29.89 11.90
CA LEU A 350 -2.86 -31.00 12.14
C LEU A 350 -3.44 -31.55 10.83
N PRO A 351 -4.01 -32.77 10.82
CA PRO A 351 -4.55 -33.35 9.59
C PRO A 351 -5.59 -32.45 8.92
N GLY A 352 -5.41 -32.20 7.62
CA GLY A 352 -6.19 -31.20 6.89
C GLY A 352 -5.67 -30.93 5.49
N THR A 353 -6.40 -30.12 4.72
CA THR A 353 -5.95 -29.61 3.42
C THR A 353 -5.53 -28.16 3.59
N TYR A 354 -4.34 -27.85 3.09
CA TYR A 354 -3.73 -26.54 3.17
C TYR A 354 -3.43 -26.02 1.77
N SER A 355 -3.71 -24.74 1.55
CA SER A 355 -3.38 -24.05 0.30
C SER A 355 -2.28 -23.03 0.56
N ILE A 356 -1.53 -22.70 -0.49
CA ILE A 356 -0.50 -21.68 -0.43
C ILE A 356 -0.74 -20.57 -1.44
N ASP A 357 -0.42 -19.35 -1.00
CA ASP A 357 -0.20 -18.21 -1.86
C ASP A 357 1.30 -18.03 -2.01
N VAL A 358 1.73 -17.70 -3.23
CA VAL A 358 3.14 -17.44 -3.54
C VAL A 358 3.26 -16.10 -4.23
N GLY A 359 4.28 -15.32 -3.89
CA GLY A 359 4.46 -14.01 -4.49
C GLY A 359 5.88 -13.48 -4.43
N PHE A 360 6.19 -12.64 -5.40
CA PHE A 360 7.37 -11.80 -5.43
C PHE A 360 6.95 -10.34 -5.35
N PHE A 361 7.62 -9.61 -4.47
CA PHE A 361 7.39 -8.19 -4.24
C PHE A 361 8.71 -7.45 -4.29
N GLU A 362 8.64 -6.16 -4.59
CA GLU A 362 9.72 -5.24 -4.25
C GLU A 362 9.81 -5.15 -2.71
N SER A 363 11.01 -4.99 -2.15
CA SER A 363 11.29 -4.96 -0.69
C SER A 363 10.46 -4.02 0.17
N SER A 364 9.91 -2.93 -0.37
CA SER A 364 8.96 -2.05 0.34
C SER A 364 7.57 -2.67 0.50
N GLY A 365 7.28 -3.75 -0.22
CA GLY A 365 5.97 -4.38 -0.31
C GLY A 365 4.95 -3.62 -1.16
N LEU A 366 5.31 -2.45 -1.70
CA LEU A 366 4.40 -1.56 -2.42
C LEU A 366 4.17 -1.96 -3.88
N VAL A 367 5.12 -2.65 -4.50
CA VAL A 367 4.97 -3.22 -5.85
C VAL A 367 4.98 -4.73 -5.77
N ARG A 368 3.89 -5.31 -6.27
CA ARG A 368 3.74 -6.74 -6.55
C ARG A 368 4.36 -7.04 -7.91
N LEU A 369 5.43 -7.84 -7.94
CA LEU A 369 6.11 -8.25 -9.17
C LEU A 369 5.40 -9.42 -9.83
N ASP A 370 4.99 -10.40 -9.02
CA ASP A 370 4.06 -11.47 -9.39
C ASP A 370 3.41 -12.06 -8.13
N TYR A 371 2.18 -12.54 -8.25
CA TYR A 371 1.47 -13.17 -7.13
C TYR A 371 0.42 -14.15 -7.63
N LYS A 372 0.39 -15.32 -7.02
CA LYS A 372 -0.61 -16.35 -7.30
C LYS A 372 -1.31 -16.76 -6.01
N ALA A 373 -2.59 -16.38 -5.92
CA ALA A 373 -3.47 -16.74 -4.82
C ALA A 373 -3.92 -18.20 -4.95
N ARG A 374 -3.96 -18.94 -3.82
CA ARG A 374 -4.38 -20.34 -3.70
C ARG A 374 -3.83 -21.23 -4.81
N TYR A 375 -2.57 -20.98 -5.18
CA TYR A 375 -2.01 -21.49 -6.42
C TYR A 375 -1.86 -23.01 -6.40
N GLU A 376 -1.45 -23.55 -5.25
CA GLU A 376 -1.26 -24.97 -5.04
C GLU A 376 -1.69 -25.40 -3.63
N SER A 377 -1.91 -26.69 -3.45
CA SER A 377 -2.33 -27.26 -2.16
C SER A 377 -1.71 -28.61 -1.87
N PHE A 378 -1.60 -28.91 -0.58
CA PHE A 378 -1.18 -30.21 -0.06
C PHE A 378 -2.08 -30.62 1.10
N ARG A 379 -2.04 -31.90 1.45
CA ARG A 379 -2.80 -32.50 2.54
C ARG A 379 -1.82 -33.03 3.59
N VAL A 380 -2.17 -32.85 4.85
CA VAL A 380 -1.54 -33.53 5.98
C VAL A 380 -2.47 -34.65 6.44
N SER A 381 -1.95 -35.86 6.57
CA SER A 381 -2.63 -37.05 7.10
C SER A 381 -2.03 -37.48 8.43
N SER A 382 -2.83 -38.15 9.25
CA SER A 382 -2.35 -38.93 10.38
C SER A 382 -3.31 -40.06 10.66
N ASN A 383 -2.78 -41.22 11.04
CA ASN A 383 -3.58 -42.37 11.46
C ASN A 383 -3.98 -42.30 12.96
N LEU A 384 -3.54 -41.28 13.68
CA LEU A 384 -3.80 -41.11 15.10
C LEU A 384 -4.64 -39.83 15.32
N TYR A 385 -5.57 -39.89 16.28
CA TYR A 385 -6.29 -38.72 16.77
C TYR A 385 -5.65 -38.31 18.10
N PHE A 386 -4.85 -37.24 18.07
CA PHE A 386 -3.99 -36.83 19.19
C PHE A 386 -4.15 -35.34 19.59
N ALA A 387 -4.83 -34.54 18.77
CA ALA A 387 -5.08 -33.13 19.04
C ALA A 387 -6.21 -32.60 18.15
N GLU A 388 -6.78 -31.46 18.55
CA GLU A 388 -7.75 -30.69 17.78
C GLU A 388 -7.19 -29.29 17.47
N GLY A 389 -7.65 -28.67 16.37
CA GLY A 389 -7.27 -27.32 15.96
C GLY A 389 -6.50 -27.28 14.63
N LEU A 390 -5.59 -26.31 14.49
CA LEU A 390 -4.79 -26.09 13.27
C LEU A 390 -3.33 -26.60 13.39
N THR A 391 -2.74 -26.48 14.57
CA THR A 391 -1.33 -26.83 14.82
C THR A 391 -1.16 -27.56 16.14
N PHE A 392 -0.22 -28.49 16.18
CA PHE A 392 0.18 -29.20 17.39
C PHE A 392 1.29 -28.43 18.10
N ILE A 393 1.02 -28.00 19.33
CA ILE A 393 2.01 -27.33 20.18
C ILE A 393 2.55 -28.34 21.19
N ASN A 394 3.88 -28.46 21.25
CA ASN A 394 4.55 -29.32 22.22
C ASN A 394 4.17 -28.89 23.64
N HIS A 395 3.63 -29.83 24.42
CA HIS A 395 3.15 -29.60 25.79
C HIS A 395 3.46 -30.79 26.69
N LYS A 396 3.41 -30.56 28.01
CA LYS A 396 3.49 -31.59 29.04
C LYS A 396 2.44 -31.30 30.10
N TRP A 397 1.77 -32.36 30.58
CA TRP A 397 0.91 -32.27 31.75
C TRP A 397 1.74 -32.71 32.96
N ASP A 398 1.72 -31.91 34.00
CA ASP A 398 2.23 -32.30 35.32
C ASP A 398 1.04 -32.43 36.26
N PHE A 399 1.11 -33.41 37.16
CA PHE A 399 0.07 -33.66 38.15
C PHE A 399 0.70 -33.69 39.53
N GLU A 400 0.55 -32.59 40.26
CA GLU A 400 0.91 -32.51 41.68
C GLU A 400 -0.30 -32.92 42.54
N ARG A 401 -0.06 -33.78 43.54
CA ARG A 401 -1.08 -34.28 44.47
C ARG A 401 -1.25 -33.43 45.70
#